data_AF-A0A518RH04-F1
#
_entry.id   AF-A0A518RH04-F1
#
_cell.length_a   1.000
_cell.length_b   1.000
_cell.length_c   1.000
_cell.angle_alpha   90.00
_cell.angle_beta   90.00
_cell.angle_gamma   90.00
#
_symmetry.space_group_name_H-M   'P 1'
#
loop_
_entity.id
_entity.type
_entity.pdbx_description
1 polymer ?
#
loop_
_entity_poly.entity_id
_entity_poly.type
_entity_poly.pdbx_seq_one_letter_code
_entity_poly.pdbx_strand_id
1 'polypeptide(L)'
;MSERPTEAEIIERLEAGLQRMPKRQREIFLAIRLDDLSYAEIAERTGLSAEQVEQHFAQSMLALRDVLDGSPPVSWWQRILRRVAERQRR
;
A
#
# COMPACT_ATOMS: atom_id res chain seq x y z
N MET A 1 24.28 -15.20 -9.47
CA MET A 1 23.57 -14.09 -10.15
C MET A 1 22.11 -14.18 -9.75
N SER A 2 21.56 -13.19 -9.06
CA SER A 2 20.11 -13.16 -8.84
C SER A 2 19.52 -12.57 -10.11
N GLU A 3 18.85 -13.40 -10.91
CA GLU A 3 18.19 -13.00 -12.14
C GLU A 3 17.07 -12.01 -11.77
N ARG A 4 16.96 -10.88 -12.49
CA ARG A 4 15.84 -9.97 -12.24
C ARG A 4 14.56 -10.70 -12.64
N PRO A 5 13.47 -10.59 -11.84
CA PRO A 5 12.21 -11.23 -12.17
C PRO A 5 11.72 -10.74 -13.53
N THR A 6 11.16 -11.66 -14.30
CA THR A 6 10.51 -11.38 -15.57
C THR A 6 9.26 -10.52 -15.36
N GLU A 7 8.77 -9.89 -16.44
CA GLU A 7 7.55 -9.09 -16.38
C GLU A 7 6.34 -9.91 -15.92
N ALA A 8 6.22 -11.16 -16.39
CA ALA A 8 5.16 -12.08 -15.97
C ALA A 8 5.22 -12.39 -14.47
N GLU A 9 6.42 -12.65 -13.93
CA GLU A 9 6.59 -12.89 -12.49
C GLU A 9 6.29 -11.64 -11.65
N ILE A 10 6.61 -10.44 -12.17
CA ILE A 10 6.26 -9.18 -11.50
C ILE A 10 4.74 -9.02 -11.44
N ILE A 11 4.03 -9.26 -12.56
CA ILE A 11 2.58 -9.18 -12.63
C ILE A 11 1.94 -10.19 -11.67
N GLU A 12 2.39 -11.45 -11.67
CA GLU A 12 1.87 -12.49 -10.78
C GLU A 12 2.04 -12.11 -9.30
N ARG A 13 3.21 -11.56 -8.94
CA ARG A 13 3.46 -11.06 -7.58
C ARG A 13 2.52 -9.91 -7.22
N LEU A 14 2.32 -8.95 -8.13
CA LEU A 14 1.40 -7.84 -7.90
C LEU A 14 -0.03 -8.30 -7.72
N GLU A 15 -0.51 -9.21 -8.57
CA GLU A 15 -1.85 -9.80 -8.45
C GLU A 15 -2.04 -10.51 -7.11
N ALA A 16 -1.09 -11.34 -6.70
CA ALA A 16 -1.10 -12.00 -5.39
C ALA A 16 -1.09 -10.99 -4.24
N GLY A 17 -0.31 -9.92 -4.37
CA GLY A 17 -0.26 -8.82 -3.40
C GLY A 17 -1.60 -8.11 -3.26
N LEU A 18 -2.23 -7.77 -4.39
CA LEU A 18 -3.57 -7.19 -4.41
C LEU A 18 -4.61 -8.13 -3.78
N GLN A 19 -4.59 -9.43 -4.11
CA GLN A 19 -5.54 -10.41 -3.56
C GLN A 19 -5.43 -10.60 -2.04
N ARG A 20 -4.24 -10.48 -1.47
CA ARG A 20 -4.01 -10.57 -0.01
C ARG A 20 -4.30 -9.27 0.74
N MET A 21 -4.37 -8.15 0.01
CA MET A 21 -4.62 -6.83 0.58
C MET A 21 -6.04 -6.73 1.18
N PRO A 22 -6.23 -6.04 2.32
CA PRO A 22 -7.56 -5.72 2.82
C PRO A 22 -8.43 -5.03 1.77
N LYS A 23 -9.70 -5.44 1.67
CA LYS A 23 -10.64 -4.98 0.63
C LYS A 23 -10.63 -3.46 0.43
N ARG A 24 -10.74 -2.67 1.52
CA ARG A 24 -10.74 -1.19 1.45
C ARG A 24 -9.46 -0.61 0.86
N GLN A 25 -8.29 -1.13 1.25
CA GLN A 25 -7.00 -0.66 0.71
C GLN A 25 -6.88 -0.97 -0.78
N ARG A 26 -7.35 -2.15 -1.20
CA ARG A 26 -7.39 -2.54 -2.61
C ARG A 26 -8.31 -1.64 -3.42
N GLU A 27 -9.52 -1.40 -2.94
CA GLU A 27 -10.50 -0.53 -3.61
C GLU A 27 -9.94 0.89 -3.79
N ILE A 28 -9.34 1.45 -2.74
CA ILE A 28 -8.72 2.79 -2.80
C ILE A 28 -7.54 2.82 -3.78
N PHE A 29 -6.67 1.80 -3.75
CA PHE A 29 -5.55 1.71 -4.70
C PHE A 29 -6.03 1.68 -6.15
N LEU A 30 -7.01 0.84 -6.46
CA LEU A 30 -7.55 0.70 -7.82
C LEU A 30 -8.28 1.98 -8.26
N ALA A 31 -9.05 2.60 -7.37
CA ALA A 31 -9.70 3.88 -7.63
C ALA A 31 -8.70 4.98 -8.03
N ILE A 32 -7.54 5.04 -7.37
CA ILE A 32 -6.51 6.04 -7.69
C ILE A 32 -5.75 5.67 -8.97
N ARG A 33 -5.42 4.38 -9.18
CA ARG A 33 -4.48 3.97 -10.23
C ARG A 33 -5.10 3.53 -11.54
N LEU A 34 -6.34 3.08 -11.52
CA LEU A 34 -7.07 2.61 -12.69
C LEU A 34 -8.21 3.55 -13.06
N ASP A 35 -8.86 4.14 -12.06
CA ASP A 35 -10.01 5.04 -12.28
C ASP A 35 -9.61 6.53 -12.22
N ASP A 36 -8.32 6.84 -11.96
CA ASP A 36 -7.76 8.21 -11.82
C ASP A 36 -8.53 9.13 -10.86
N LEU A 37 -9.16 8.55 -9.83
CA LEU A 37 -9.92 9.32 -8.84
C LEU A 37 -9.00 10.03 -7.85
N SER A 38 -9.34 11.27 -7.53
CA SER A 38 -8.68 12.03 -6.48
C SER A 38 -9.06 11.53 -5.08
N TYR A 39 -8.26 11.88 -4.07
CA TYR A 39 -8.55 11.50 -2.69
C TYR A 39 -9.86 12.10 -2.19
N ALA A 40 -10.24 13.30 -2.68
CA ALA A 40 -11.49 13.96 -2.35
C ALA A 40 -12.70 13.19 -2.90
N GLU A 41 -12.66 12.79 -4.18
CA GLU A 41 -13.74 12.01 -4.79
C GLU A 41 -13.92 10.64 -4.11
N ILE A 42 -12.83 10.01 -3.70
CA ILE A 42 -12.87 8.75 -2.96
C ILE A 42 -13.42 8.96 -1.55
N ALA A 43 -13.01 10.03 -0.86
CA ALA A 43 -13.53 10.40 0.45
C ALA A 43 -15.05 10.58 0.42
N GLU A 44 -15.56 11.33 -0.57
CA GLU A 44 -17.00 11.53 -0.79
C GLU A 44 -17.74 10.20 -1.05
N ARG A 45 -17.19 9.34 -1.90
CA ARG A 45 -17.82 8.04 -2.25
C ARG A 45 -17.82 7.03 -1.10
N THR A 46 -16.81 7.07 -0.24
CA THR A 46 -16.60 6.05 0.80
C THR A 46 -17.02 6.50 2.21
N GLY A 47 -17.29 7.79 2.40
CA GLY A 47 -17.56 8.39 3.71
C GLY A 47 -16.32 8.51 4.62
N LEU A 48 -15.13 8.36 4.05
CA LEU A 48 -13.86 8.53 4.75
C LEU A 48 -13.39 9.99 4.66
N SER A 49 -12.48 10.41 5.54
CA SER A 49 -11.73 11.65 5.32
C SER A 49 -10.67 11.46 4.23
N ALA A 50 -10.28 12.55 3.54
CA ALA A 50 -9.17 12.51 2.58
C ALA A 50 -7.87 11.98 3.22
N GLU A 51 -7.64 12.28 4.49
CA GLU A 51 -6.49 11.74 5.25
C GLU A 51 -6.59 10.22 5.44
N GLN A 52 -7.77 9.69 5.75
CA GLN A 52 -7.97 8.24 5.85
C GLN A 52 -7.76 7.54 4.50
N VAL A 53 -8.21 8.17 3.40
CA VAL A 53 -7.95 7.69 2.04
C VAL A 53 -6.45 7.67 1.76
N GLU A 54 -5.74 8.76 2.05
CA GLU A 54 -4.28 8.83 1.91
C GLU A 54 -3.57 7.74 2.73
N GLN A 55 -3.97 7.53 3.99
CA GLN A 55 -3.39 6.49 4.84
C GLN A 55 -3.60 5.09 4.27
N HIS A 56 -4.81 4.78 3.79
CA HIS A 56 -5.09 3.50 3.15
C HIS A 56 -4.29 3.31 1.86
N PHE A 57 -4.14 4.35 1.05
CA PHE A 57 -3.33 4.31 -0.16
C PHE A 57 -1.83 4.13 0.15
N ALA A 58 -1.31 4.82 1.16
CA ALA A 58 0.07 4.62 1.62
C ALA A 58 0.29 3.18 2.09
N GLN A 59 -0.67 2.61 2.83
CA GLN A 59 -0.63 1.20 3.26
C GLN A 59 -0.65 0.23 2.08
N SER A 60 -1.47 0.46 1.05
CA SER A 60 -1.49 -0.39 -0.14
C SER A 60 -0.17 -0.37 -0.90
N MET A 61 0.43 0.82 -1.06
CA MET A 61 1.74 0.97 -1.73
C MET A 61 2.85 0.22 -0.99
N LEU A 62 2.85 0.29 0.35
CA LEU A 62 3.81 -0.45 1.18
C LEU A 62 3.64 -1.96 1.04
N ALA A 63 2.39 -2.45 1.05
CA ALA A 63 2.11 -3.87 0.89
C ALA A 63 2.59 -4.39 -0.46
N LEU A 64 2.36 -3.66 -1.55
CA LEU A 64 2.81 -4.05 -2.89
C LEU A 64 4.34 -4.03 -3.00
N ARG A 65 5.00 -3.03 -2.42
CA ARG A 65 6.47 -2.99 -2.37
C ARG A 65 7.03 -4.20 -1.63
N ASP A 66 6.51 -4.49 -0.44
CA ASP A 66 7.03 -5.60 0.37
C ASP A 66 6.88 -6.94 -0.40
N VAL A 67 5.82 -7.12 -1.20
CA VAL A 67 5.63 -8.28 -2.09
C VAL A 67 6.64 -8.33 -3.25
N LEU A 68 6.92 -7.20 -3.89
CA LEU A 68 7.92 -7.12 -4.96
C LEU A 68 9.35 -7.41 -4.44
N ASP A 69 9.66 -6.90 -3.25
CA ASP A 69 10.95 -7.07 -2.58
C ASP A 69 11.11 -8.46 -1.92
N GLY A 70 10.06 -9.29 -1.91
CA GLY A 70 10.05 -10.58 -1.20
C GLY A 70 10.19 -10.44 0.31
N SER A 71 9.92 -9.26 0.86
CA SER A 71 10.02 -8.96 2.28
C SER A 71 8.71 -9.32 3.00
N PRO A 72 8.75 -9.81 4.26
CA PRO A 72 7.54 -10.05 5.01
C PRO A 72 6.78 -8.72 5.24
N PRO A 73 5.45 -8.71 5.14
CA PRO A 73 4.66 -7.51 5.39
C PRO A 73 4.87 -7.08 6.84
N VAL A 74 5.47 -5.90 7.05
CA VAL A 74 5.67 -5.36 8.40
C VAL A 74 4.44 -4.56 8.84
N SER A 75 4.06 -4.70 10.11
CA SER A 75 2.93 -3.99 10.68
C SER A 75 3.12 -2.47 10.58
N TRP A 76 2.09 -1.76 10.10
CA TRP A 76 2.09 -0.29 10.01
C TRP A 76 2.38 0.37 11.37
N TRP A 77 1.88 -0.21 12.47
CA TRP A 77 2.21 0.23 13.82
C TRP A 77 3.69 0.09 14.13
N GLN A 78 4.36 -1.00 13.73
CA GLN A 78 5.80 -1.17 13.93
C GLN A 78 6.61 -0.11 13.16
N ARG A 79 6.17 0.27 11.95
CA ARG A 79 6.78 1.36 11.16
C ARG A 79 6.53 2.72 11.79
N ILE A 80 5.34 2.97 12.35
CA ILE A 80 5.05 4.20 13.11
C ILE A 80 5.84 4.25 14.41
N LEU A 81 5.90 3.16 15.17
CA LEU A 81 6.66 3.07 16.42
C LEU A 81 8.14 3.33 16.18
N ARG A 82 8.74 2.84 15.07
CA ARG A 82 10.12 3.23 14.71
C ARG A 82 10.26 4.73 14.50
N ARG A 83 9.37 5.36 13.71
CA ARG A 83 9.40 6.81 13.46
C ARG A 83 9.15 7.65 14.72
N VAL A 84 8.32 7.18 15.65
CA VAL A 84 8.05 7.85 16.93
C VAL A 84 9.22 7.67 17.90
N ALA A 85 9.81 6.46 17.97
CA ALA A 85 10.97 6.17 18.80
C ALA A 85 12.23 6.93 18.38
N GLU A 86 12.38 7.23 17.08
CA GLU A 86 13.50 8.02 16.53
C GLU A 86 13.42 9.51 16.90
N ARG A 87 12.26 10.04 17.32
CA ARG A 87 12.11 11.45 17.78
C ARG A 87 12.62 11.70 19.20
N GLN A 88 12.81 10.68 20.03
CA GLN A 88 13.27 10.84 21.42
C GLN A 88 14.78 10.72 21.62
N ARG A 89 15.57 10.70 20.53
CA ARG A 89 17.05 10.71 20.56
C ARG A 89 17.63 12.01 20.01
N ARG A 90 17.00 13.15 20.32
CA ARG A 90 17.56 14.48 20.11
C ARG A 90 17.44 15.29 21.39
#